data_AF-A0A523UYA5-F1
#
_entry.id   AF-A0A523UYA5-F1
#
_cell.length_a   1.000
_cell.length_b   1.000
_cell.length_c   1.000
_cell.angle_alpha   90.00
_cell.angle_beta   90.00
_cell.angle_gamma   90.00
#
_symmetry.space_group_name_H-M   'P 1'
#
loop_
_entity.id
_entity.type
_entity.pdbx_description
1 polymer ?
#
loop_
_entity_poly.entity_id
_entity_poly.type
_entity_poly.pdbx_seq_one_letter_code
_entity_poly.pdbx_strand_id
1 'polypeptide(L)'
;MYTDMLKIRLWETKIKDLALKGGFRGVAHLYVGEEAIAVGVCSALRRDDYIASTHRGHGHLIAKGGDLNLMLAEITHKATGYCKGYGGSLHITDMGLGILGMDGIVGTSHLFGAGAAYGIKVKGTDQVAVSFGGDGSIQGSFFTSAA
;
A
#
# COMPACT_ATOMS: atom_id res chain seq x y z
N MET A 1 -13.60 6.36 -8.81
CA MET A 1 -14.10 5.22 -8.00
C MET A 1 -14.32 3.95 -8.82
N TYR A 2 -15.38 3.82 -9.64
CA TYR A 2 -15.63 2.58 -10.42
C TYR A 2 -14.45 2.20 -11.33
N THR A 3 -13.92 3.17 -12.09
CA THR A 3 -12.76 3.00 -12.96
C THR A 3 -11.50 2.56 -12.20
N ASP A 4 -11.32 3.03 -10.97
CA ASP A 4 -10.15 2.69 -10.16
C ASP A 4 -10.27 1.29 -9.58
N MET A 5 -11.47 0.88 -9.16
CA MET A 5 -11.72 -0.51 -8.74
C MET A 5 -11.46 -1.49 -9.88
N LEU A 6 -11.93 -1.18 -11.09
CA LEU A 6 -11.63 -1.99 -12.27
C LEU A 6 -10.14 -2.03 -12.60
N LYS A 7 -9.45 -0.87 -12.51
CA LYS A 7 -8.01 -0.78 -12.73
C LYS A 7 -7.24 -1.70 -11.78
N ILE A 8 -7.59 -1.69 -10.49
CA ILE A 8 -7.01 -2.61 -9.50
C ILE A 8 -7.31 -4.06 -9.88
N ARG A 9 -8.58 -4.43 -10.09
CA ARG A 9 -8.96 -5.81 -10.44
C ARG A 9 -8.22 -6.35 -11.66
N LEU A 10 -8.11 -5.55 -12.71
CA LEU A 10 -7.42 -5.93 -13.95
C LEU A 10 -5.92 -6.06 -13.74
N TRP A 11 -5.31 -5.10 -13.02
CA TRP A 11 -3.90 -5.15 -12.65
C TRP A 11 -3.56 -6.41 -11.87
N GLU A 12 -4.27 -6.66 -10.78
CA GLU A 12 -4.07 -7.83 -9.92
C GLU A 12 -4.20 -9.14 -10.69
N THR A 13 -5.18 -9.23 -11.59
CA THR A 13 -5.38 -10.43 -12.42
C THR A 13 -4.19 -10.65 -13.36
N LYS A 14 -3.62 -9.58 -13.92
CA LYS A 14 -2.41 -9.67 -14.77
C LYS A 14 -1.16 -10.02 -13.97
N ILE A 15 -1.00 -9.47 -12.76
CA ILE A 15 0.11 -9.84 -11.87
C ILE A 15 0.03 -11.31 -11.47
N LYS A 16 -1.17 -11.83 -11.18
CA LYS A 16 -1.39 -13.26 -10.94
C LYS A 16 -0.93 -14.10 -12.13
N ASP A 17 -1.37 -13.76 -13.34
CA ASP A 17 -0.99 -14.50 -14.56
C ASP A 17 0.52 -14.44 -14.81
N LEU A 18 1.15 -13.29 -14.54
CA LEU A 18 2.59 -13.11 -14.67
C LEU A 18 3.36 -13.95 -13.64
N ALA A 19 2.90 -13.97 -12.39
CA ALA A 19 3.50 -14.76 -11.31
C ALA A 19 3.45 -16.26 -11.63
N LEU A 20 2.30 -16.77 -12.11
CA LEU A 20 2.12 -18.16 -12.52
C LEU A 20 3.05 -18.58 -13.68
N LYS A 21 3.46 -17.62 -14.51
CA LYS A 21 4.42 -17.83 -15.60
C LYS A 21 5.88 -17.65 -15.16
N GLY A 22 6.13 -17.41 -13.88
CA GLY A 22 7.49 -17.16 -13.36
C GLY A 22 8.07 -15.80 -13.79
N GLY A 23 7.22 -14.81 -14.09
CA GLY A 23 7.64 -13.52 -14.63
C GLY A 23 8.38 -12.60 -13.65
N PHE A 24 8.38 -12.93 -12.36
CA PHE A 24 9.20 -12.27 -11.33
C PHE A 24 9.47 -13.23 -10.17
N ARG A 25 10.43 -12.87 -9.31
CA ARG A 25 10.81 -13.63 -8.13
C ARG A 25 10.07 -13.10 -6.90
N GLY A 26 9.76 -13.99 -5.96
CA GLY A 26 9.05 -13.63 -4.73
C GLY A 26 7.54 -13.86 -4.82
N VAL A 27 6.82 -13.33 -3.84
CA VAL A 27 5.38 -13.52 -3.67
C VAL A 27 4.62 -12.24 -3.93
N ALA A 28 3.49 -12.34 -4.64
CA ALA A 28 2.51 -11.27 -4.75
C ALA A 28 1.26 -11.64 -3.96
N HIS A 29 0.92 -10.81 -2.97
CA HIS A 29 -0.31 -10.95 -2.22
C HIS A 29 -1.37 -10.08 -2.86
N LEU A 30 -2.27 -10.73 -3.58
CA LEU A 30 -3.23 -10.04 -4.43
C LEU A 30 -4.28 -9.28 -3.62
N TYR A 31 -4.73 -8.14 -4.13
CA TYR A 31 -5.80 -7.31 -3.54
C TYR A 31 -7.19 -7.58 -4.15
N VAL A 32 -7.33 -8.71 -4.85
CA VAL A 32 -8.56 -9.13 -5.54
C VAL A 32 -9.69 -9.34 -4.52
N GLY A 33 -10.76 -8.56 -4.63
CA GLY A 33 -11.94 -8.63 -3.76
C GLY A 33 -12.03 -7.51 -2.73
N GLU A 34 -10.96 -6.74 -2.56
CA GLU A 34 -10.85 -5.68 -1.55
C GLU A 34 -10.85 -4.28 -2.19
N GLU A 35 -11.08 -4.16 -3.51
CA GLU A 35 -10.85 -2.94 -4.28
C GLU A 35 -11.63 -1.73 -3.76
N ALA A 36 -12.86 -1.96 -3.32
CA ALA A 36 -13.74 -0.93 -2.78
C ALA A 36 -13.16 -0.27 -1.52
N ILE A 37 -12.39 -1.02 -0.71
CA ILE A 37 -11.79 -0.51 0.53
C ILE A 37 -10.70 0.51 0.18
N ALA A 38 -9.72 0.12 -0.64
CA ALA A 38 -8.65 1.02 -1.06
C ALA A 38 -9.20 2.28 -1.75
N VAL A 39 -10.11 2.11 -2.71
CA VAL A 39 -10.66 3.22 -3.50
C VAL A 39 -11.54 4.12 -2.65
N GLY A 40 -12.41 3.55 -1.81
CA GLY A 40 -13.27 4.30 -0.90
C GLY A 40 -12.45 5.22 0.00
N VAL A 41 -11.49 4.64 0.73
CA VAL A 41 -10.62 5.38 1.64
C VAL A 41 -9.78 6.42 0.88
N CYS A 42 -9.03 6.00 -0.15
CA CYS A 42 -8.09 6.89 -0.82
C CYS A 42 -8.76 8.03 -1.59
N SER A 43 -10.04 7.87 -2.00
CA SER A 43 -10.81 8.93 -2.65
C SER A 43 -11.16 10.10 -1.72
N ALA A 44 -11.17 9.87 -0.41
CA ALA A 44 -11.40 10.91 0.60
C ALA A 44 -10.10 11.56 1.10
N LEU A 45 -8.94 11.07 0.69
CA LEU A 45 -7.63 11.53 1.16
C LEU A 45 -6.97 12.48 0.15
N ARG A 46 -6.31 13.53 0.64
CA ARG A 46 -5.41 14.36 -0.17
C ARG A 46 -4.17 13.56 -0.56
N ARG A 47 -3.44 14.03 -1.57
CA ARG A 47 -2.24 13.34 -2.07
C ARG A 47 -1.13 13.22 -1.01
N ASP A 48 -1.06 14.20 -0.12
CA ASP A 48 -0.05 14.30 0.93
C ASP A 48 -0.49 13.73 2.29
N ASP A 49 -1.72 13.23 2.38
CA ASP A 49 -2.16 12.45 3.55
C ASP A 49 -1.50 11.07 3.53
N TYR A 50 -1.12 10.58 4.72
CA TYR A 50 -0.36 9.35 4.83
C TYR A 50 -1.25 8.11 4.82
N ILE A 51 -0.77 7.07 4.16
CA ILE A 51 -1.29 5.71 4.30
C ILE A 51 -0.20 4.75 4.75
N ALA A 52 -0.55 3.91 5.73
CA ALA A 52 0.23 2.75 6.11
C ALA A 52 -0.45 1.49 5.57
N SER A 53 0.24 0.77 4.70
CA SER A 53 -0.35 -0.35 3.94
C SER A 53 0.00 -1.70 4.55
N THR A 54 -0.81 -2.71 4.24
CA THR A 54 -0.55 -4.12 4.53
C THR A 54 0.31 -4.77 3.44
N HIS A 55 0.55 -6.07 3.57
CA HIS A 55 1.18 -6.93 2.57
C HIS A 55 0.39 -7.03 1.26
N ARG A 56 -0.91 -6.67 1.26
CA ARG A 56 -1.76 -6.59 0.07
C ARG A 56 -1.82 -5.17 -0.49
N GLY A 57 -0.68 -4.49 -0.56
CA GLY A 57 -0.65 -3.04 -0.74
C GLY A 57 -0.88 -2.52 -2.15
N HIS A 58 -0.90 -3.37 -3.17
CA HIS A 58 -1.01 -2.94 -4.57
C HIS A 58 -2.26 -2.10 -4.81
N GLY A 59 -3.41 -2.54 -4.29
CA GLY A 59 -4.65 -1.78 -4.37
C GLY A 59 -4.55 -0.39 -3.73
N HIS A 60 -3.88 -0.27 -2.58
CA HIS A 60 -3.68 1.01 -1.91
C HIS A 60 -2.79 1.96 -2.74
N LEU A 61 -1.68 1.48 -3.31
CA LEU A 61 -0.82 2.31 -4.18
C LEU A 61 -1.57 2.79 -5.42
N ILE A 62 -2.32 1.90 -6.08
CA ILE A 62 -3.11 2.26 -7.27
C ILE A 62 -4.19 3.29 -6.90
N ALA A 63 -4.93 3.06 -5.81
CA ALA A 63 -5.97 3.96 -5.34
C ALA A 63 -5.44 5.34 -4.90
N LYS A 64 -4.18 5.40 -4.42
CA LYS A 64 -3.51 6.64 -4.05
C LYS A 64 -2.88 7.37 -5.24
N GLY A 65 -2.99 6.82 -6.45
CA GLY A 65 -2.54 7.46 -7.69
C GLY A 65 -1.13 7.05 -8.12
N GLY A 66 -0.68 5.86 -7.72
CA GLY A 66 0.57 5.27 -8.17
C GLY A 66 0.59 4.94 -9.66
N ASP A 67 1.77 5.01 -10.26
CA ASP A 67 2.09 4.65 -11.62
C ASP A 67 2.30 3.14 -11.74
N LEU A 68 1.51 2.51 -12.61
CA LEU A 68 1.54 1.08 -12.85
C LEU A 68 2.85 0.61 -13.49
N ASN A 69 3.51 1.44 -14.31
CA ASN A 69 4.79 1.08 -14.93
C ASN A 69 5.91 1.04 -13.88
N LEU A 70 5.93 2.00 -12.96
CA LEU A 70 6.87 2.00 -11.84
C LEU A 70 6.61 0.82 -10.91
N MET A 71 5.33 0.50 -10.65
CA MET A 71 4.96 -0.68 -9.87
C MET A 71 5.40 -1.97 -10.57
N LEU A 72 5.19 -2.11 -11.88
CA LEU A 72 5.65 -3.28 -12.64
C LEU A 72 7.15 -3.43 -12.57
N ALA A 73 7.86 -2.32 -12.77
CA ALA A 73 9.32 -2.27 -12.70
C ALA A 73 9.80 -2.70 -11.32
N GLU A 74 9.14 -2.25 -10.25
CA GLU A 74 9.47 -2.63 -8.88
C GLU A 74 9.25 -4.13 -8.62
N ILE A 75 8.08 -4.65 -8.97
CA ILE A 75 7.73 -6.08 -8.80
C ILE A 75 8.68 -6.98 -9.63
N THR A 76 9.14 -6.51 -10.79
CA THR A 76 10.08 -7.23 -11.66
C THR A 76 11.55 -6.93 -11.36
N HIS A 77 11.85 -6.29 -10.22
CA HIS A 77 13.21 -5.98 -9.75
C HIS A 77 14.06 -5.11 -10.71
N LYS A 78 13.41 -4.18 -11.41
CA LYS A 78 14.08 -3.21 -12.28
C LYS A 78 14.46 -1.96 -11.51
N ALA A 79 15.59 -1.38 -11.84
CA ALA A 79 16.11 -0.14 -11.24
C ALA A 79 15.18 1.08 -11.41
N THR A 80 14.26 1.04 -12.38
CA THR A 80 13.26 2.10 -12.61
C THR A 80 12.01 1.95 -11.73
N GLY A 81 11.95 0.94 -10.86
CA GLY A 81 10.87 0.81 -9.90
C GLY A 81 10.90 1.90 -8.83
N TYR A 82 9.78 2.05 -8.11
CA TYR A 82 9.62 2.99 -6.99
C TYR A 82 10.78 3.00 -5.99
N CYS A 83 11.29 1.81 -5.67
CA CYS A 83 12.35 1.58 -4.70
C CYS A 83 13.57 0.96 -5.38
N LYS A 84 13.77 1.22 -6.68
CA LYS A 84 14.86 0.71 -7.51
C LYS A 84 14.91 -0.82 -7.60
N GLY A 85 13.76 -1.48 -7.46
CA GLY A 85 13.62 -2.94 -7.54
C GLY A 85 13.98 -3.69 -6.26
N TYR A 86 14.32 -2.99 -5.17
CA TYR A 86 14.67 -3.61 -3.89
C TYR A 86 13.44 -3.97 -3.03
N GLY A 87 12.35 -3.21 -3.16
CA GLY A 87 11.15 -3.43 -2.37
C GLY A 87 10.27 -4.57 -2.91
N GLY A 88 10.36 -4.82 -4.22
CA GLY A 88 9.60 -5.87 -4.87
C GLY A 88 8.09 -5.69 -4.66
N SER A 89 7.36 -6.80 -4.60
CA SER A 89 5.90 -6.76 -4.44
C SER A 89 5.41 -6.33 -3.06
N LEU A 90 6.26 -6.37 -2.03
CA LEU A 90 5.82 -6.27 -0.63
C LEU A 90 6.24 -4.98 0.07
N HIS A 91 7.21 -4.23 -0.45
CA HIS A 91 7.81 -3.08 0.24
C HIS A 91 7.86 -1.83 -0.64
N ILE A 92 6.82 -1.60 -1.43
CA ILE A 92 6.72 -0.37 -2.22
C ILE A 92 6.38 0.80 -1.29
N THR A 93 7.21 1.84 -1.34
CA THR A 93 7.07 3.10 -0.58
C THR A 93 7.18 4.27 -1.55
N ASP A 94 6.37 5.30 -1.32
CA ASP A 94 6.48 6.59 -2.01
C ASP A 94 5.96 7.71 -1.12
N MET A 95 6.88 8.45 -0.51
CA MET A 95 6.55 9.58 0.38
C MET A 95 5.89 10.74 -0.37
N GLY A 96 6.11 10.89 -1.68
CA GLY A 96 5.43 11.90 -2.51
C GLY A 96 3.96 11.57 -2.82
N LEU A 97 3.54 10.32 -2.55
CA LEU A 97 2.16 9.85 -2.56
C LEU A 97 1.58 9.66 -1.14
N GLY A 98 2.35 9.99 -0.09
CA GLY A 98 1.96 9.71 1.30
C GLY A 98 2.02 8.23 1.66
N ILE A 99 2.68 7.38 0.88
CA ILE A 99 2.72 5.93 1.12
C ILE A 99 3.94 5.61 1.97
N LEU A 100 3.72 5.42 3.26
CA LEU A 100 4.77 5.13 4.24
C LEU A 100 5.47 3.80 3.94
N GLY A 101 4.68 2.84 3.46
CA GLY A 101 5.19 1.57 2.97
C GLY A 101 4.16 0.46 3.04
N MET A 102 4.38 -0.53 2.19
CA MET A 102 3.75 -1.84 2.26
C MET A 102 4.64 -2.74 3.13
N ASP A 103 4.03 -3.57 3.97
CA ASP A 103 4.79 -4.42 4.90
C ASP A 103 4.26 -5.85 4.92
N GLY A 104 5.19 -6.81 4.89
CA GLY A 104 4.92 -8.24 5.01
C GLY A 104 4.61 -8.68 6.44
N ILE A 105 4.99 -7.89 7.44
CA ILE A 105 4.76 -8.14 8.86
C ILE A 105 3.34 -7.69 9.23
N VAL A 106 2.56 -8.64 9.73
CA VAL A 106 1.16 -8.43 10.08
C VAL A 106 1.03 -7.47 11.26
N GLY A 107 0.29 -6.38 11.07
CA GLY A 107 -0.03 -5.40 12.11
C GLY A 107 0.94 -4.22 12.23
N THR A 108 2.06 -4.21 11.49
CA THR A 108 3.01 -3.09 11.50
C THR A 108 2.40 -1.79 10.97
N SER A 109 1.43 -1.88 10.06
CA SER A 109 0.73 -0.73 9.51
C SER A 109 0.07 0.13 10.59
N HIS A 110 -0.40 -0.47 11.70
CA HIS A 110 -1.00 0.26 12.82
C HIS A 110 0.00 1.20 13.49
N LEU A 111 1.23 0.72 13.70
CA LEU A 111 2.31 1.50 14.31
C LEU A 111 2.81 2.61 13.39
N PHE A 112 2.94 2.34 12.08
CA PHE A 112 3.30 3.37 11.11
C PHE A 112 2.24 4.47 11.02
N GLY A 113 0.95 4.09 11.02
CA GLY A 113 -0.15 5.05 11.04
C GLY A 113 -0.13 5.92 12.30
N ALA A 114 0.03 5.32 13.48
CA ALA A 114 0.12 6.05 14.74
C ALA A 114 1.34 6.99 14.79
N GLY A 115 2.51 6.52 14.34
CA GLY A 115 3.72 7.33 14.26
C GLY A 115 3.58 8.52 13.32
N ALA A 116 2.93 8.33 12.16
CA ALA A 116 2.65 9.42 11.22
C ALA A 116 1.64 10.42 11.80
N ALA A 117 0.57 9.96 12.44
CA ALA A 117 -0.40 10.82 13.12
C ALA A 117 0.27 11.65 14.24
N TYR A 118 1.16 11.05 15.02
CA TYR A 118 1.94 11.77 16.02
C TYR A 118 2.88 12.81 15.36
N GLY A 119 3.53 12.45 14.27
CA GLY A 119 4.36 13.36 13.48
C GLY A 119 3.58 14.57 12.95
N ILE A 120 2.35 14.36 12.46
CA ILE A 120 1.44 15.43 12.03
C ILE A 120 1.14 16.37 13.21
N LYS A 121 0.78 15.82 14.37
CA LYS A 121 0.50 16.60 15.59
C LYS A 121 1.69 17.45 16.01
N VAL A 122 2.89 16.87 16.03
CA VAL A 122 4.14 17.57 16.39
C VAL A 122 4.46 18.69 15.40
N LYS A 123 4.23 18.47 14.11
CA LYS A 123 4.49 19.47 13.06
C LYS A 123 3.42 20.55 12.96
N GLY A 124 2.26 20.37 13.59
CA GLY A 124 1.13 21.30 13.51
C GLY A 124 0.51 21.40 12.12
N THR A 125 0.61 20.34 11.32
CA THR A 125 -0.02 20.26 9.99
C THR A 125 -1.45 19.73 10.08
N ASP A 126 -2.24 19.93 9.03
CA ASP A 126 -3.63 19.47 8.93
C ASP A 126 -3.79 18.15 8.15
N GLN A 127 -2.68 17.44 7.94
CA GLN A 127 -2.65 16.11 7.31
C GLN A 127 -3.36 15.06 8.16
N VAL A 128 -3.84 13.99 7.52
CA VAL A 128 -4.31 12.80 8.23
C VAL A 128 -3.44 11.58 7.90
N ALA A 129 -3.48 10.57 8.77
CA ALA A 129 -2.85 9.29 8.54
C ALA A 129 -3.90 8.18 8.65
N VAL A 130 -3.92 7.29 7.66
CA VAL A 130 -4.81 6.12 7.65
C VAL A 130 -3.99 4.84 7.68
N SER A 131 -4.36 3.94 8.59
CA SER A 131 -3.79 2.60 8.66
C SER A 131 -4.75 1.57 8.08
N PHE A 132 -4.28 0.79 7.12
CA PHE A 132 -5.00 -0.38 6.63
C PHE A 132 -4.58 -1.61 7.43
N GLY A 133 -5.54 -2.46 7.78
CA GLY A 133 -5.29 -3.71 8.50
C GLY A 133 -6.38 -4.73 8.23
N GLY A 134 -6.00 -6.01 8.22
CA GLY A 134 -6.95 -7.12 8.22
C GLY A 134 -7.42 -7.46 9.63
N ASP A 135 -8.46 -8.26 9.74
CA ASP A 135 -8.96 -8.82 11.01
C ASP A 135 -7.86 -9.55 11.80
N GLY A 136 -7.04 -10.36 11.13
CA GLY A 136 -5.90 -11.05 11.75
C GLY A 136 -4.76 -10.12 12.20
N SER A 137 -4.83 -8.82 11.88
CA SER A 137 -3.82 -7.83 12.30
C SER A 137 -4.17 -7.13 13.62
N ILE A 138 -5.34 -7.43 14.19
CA ILE A 138 -5.81 -6.90 15.48
C ILE A 138 -5.13 -7.70 16.61
N GLN A 139 -3.82 -7.48 16.75
CA GLN A 139 -2.95 -8.11 17.76
C GLN A 139 -2.16 -7.03 18.53
N GLY A 140 -1.12 -7.41 19.30
CA GLY A 140 -0.36 -6.51 20.18
C GLY A 140 -0.01 -5.13 19.57
N SER A 141 0.44 -5.10 18.31
CA SER A 141 0.75 -3.86 17.59
C SER A 141 -0.44 -2.90 17.43
N PHE A 142 -1.66 -3.42 17.27
CA PHE A 142 -2.88 -2.61 17.22
C PHE A 142 -3.17 -1.97 18.59
N PHE A 143 -3.10 -2.74 19.68
CA PHE A 143 -3.34 -2.22 21.03
C PHE A 143 -2.32 -1.16 21.44
N THR A 144 -1.04 -1.39 21.15
CA THR A 144 0.02 -0.41 21.45
C THR A 144 -0.09 0.86 20.59
N SER A 145 -0.66 0.77 19.38
CA SER A 145 -0.83 1.95 18.51
C SER A 145 -1.88 2.95 18.99
N ALA A 146 -2.78 2.54 19.91
CA ALA A 146 -3.85 3.36 20.46
C ALA A 146 -3.50 4.00 21.83
N ALA A 147 -2.33 3.68 22.38
CA ALA A 147 -1.84 4.18 23.67
C ALA A 147 -1.07 5.51 23.51
#